data_AF-A0A3C2E700-F1
#
_entry.id   AF-A0A3C2E700-F1
#
_cell.length_a   1.000
_cell.length_b   1.000
_cell.length_c   1.000
_cell.angle_alpha   90.00
_cell.angle_beta   90.00
_cell.angle_gamma   90.00
#
_symmetry.space_group_name_H-M   'P 1'
#
loop_
_entity.id
_entity.type
_entity.pdbx_description
1 polymer ?
#
loop_
_entity_poly.entity_id
_entity_poly.type
_entity_poly.pdbx_seq_one_letter_code
_entity_poly.pdbx_strand_id
1 'polypeptide(L)'
;MNDVIRQASAAQARAADPGYNIFVEANAGSGKTRVLVDRVTRLLLGGVAPDTILCLTYTKAAASEMQNRLFRRLGEWAMLAEGELRGAL
;
A
#
# COMPACT_ATOMS: atom_id res chain seq x y z
N MET A 1 9.88 -11.28 -20.96
CA MET A 1 8.65 -10.57 -20.54
C MET A 1 8.37 -10.75 -19.05
N ASN A 2 8.45 -11.96 -18.48
CA ASN A 2 8.15 -12.21 -17.06
C ASN A 2 9.14 -11.58 -16.06
N ASP A 3 10.43 -11.47 -16.41
CA ASP A 3 11.43 -10.95 -15.46
C ASP A 3 11.26 -9.45 -15.15
N VAL A 4 10.82 -8.65 -16.12
CA VAL A 4 10.62 -7.20 -15.92
C VAL A 4 9.46 -6.95 -14.97
N ILE A 5 8.33 -7.67 -15.15
CA ILE A 5 7.19 -7.56 -14.23
C ILE A 5 7.59 -8.04 -12.84
N ARG A 6 8.32 -9.18 -12.74
CA ARG A 6 8.81 -9.68 -11.45
C ARG A 6 9.71 -8.66 -10.74
N GLN A 7 10.61 -8.02 -11.46
CA GLN A 7 11.49 -6.98 -10.91
C GLN A 7 10.69 -5.76 -10.43
N ALA A 8 9.71 -5.31 -11.21
CA ALA A 8 8.84 -4.19 -10.82
C ALA A 8 8.04 -4.52 -9.54
N SER A 9 7.42 -5.71 -9.48
CA SER A 9 6.70 -6.17 -8.29
C SER A 9 7.61 -6.26 -7.06
N ALA A 10 8.84 -6.77 -7.22
CA ALA A 10 9.82 -6.80 -6.14
C ALA A 10 10.24 -5.40 -5.68
N ALA A 11 10.42 -4.46 -6.61
CA ALA A 11 10.74 -3.07 -6.27
C ALA A 11 9.59 -2.38 -5.52
N GLN A 12 8.34 -2.60 -5.95
CA GLN A 12 7.15 -2.12 -5.25
C GLN A 12 7.03 -2.72 -3.85
N ALA A 13 7.25 -4.03 -3.70
CA ALA A 13 7.23 -4.70 -2.41
C ALA A 13 8.30 -4.17 -1.44
N ARG A 14 9.50 -3.86 -1.93
CA ARG A 14 10.56 -3.20 -1.14
C ARG A 14 10.20 -1.77 -0.78
N ALA A 15 9.65 -0.99 -1.70
CA ALA A 15 9.23 0.39 -1.43
C ALA A 15 8.10 0.47 -0.39
N ALA A 16 7.25 -0.55 -0.33
CA ALA A 16 6.18 -0.67 0.67
C ALA A 16 6.68 -1.17 2.04
N ASP A 17 7.95 -1.53 2.21
CA ASP A 17 8.49 -2.00 3.49
C ASP A 17 8.65 -0.83 4.49
N PRO A 18 7.89 -0.83 5.60
CA PRO A 18 7.93 0.26 6.58
C PRO A 18 9.27 0.39 7.32
N GLY A 19 10.16 -0.61 7.27
CA GLY A 19 11.46 -0.59 7.94
C GLY A 19 12.48 0.39 7.36
N TYR A 20 12.18 1.01 6.22
CA TYR A 20 13.10 1.91 5.52
C TYR A 20 12.46 3.26 5.21
N ASN A 21 13.27 4.32 5.22
CA ASN A 21 12.92 5.59 4.58
C ASN A 21 13.17 5.46 3.08
N ILE A 22 12.17 5.79 2.26
CA ILE A 22 12.19 5.52 0.83
C ILE A 22 11.73 6.73 0.02
N PHE A 23 12.39 6.95 -1.11
CA PHE A 23 11.97 7.86 -2.17
C PHE A 23 11.62 7.03 -3.40
N VAL A 24 10.42 7.25 -3.96
CA VAL A 24 9.94 6.50 -5.13
C VAL A 24 9.75 7.45 -6.30
N GLU A 25 10.59 7.29 -7.31
CA GLU A 25 10.43 7.93 -8.61
C GLU A 25 9.97 6.90 -9.64
N ALA A 26 8.84 7.18 -10.30
CA ALA A 26 8.29 6.30 -11.33
C ALA A 26 7.30 7.05 -12.21
N ASN A 27 7.11 6.57 -13.44
CA ASN A 27 6.18 7.14 -14.42
C ASN A 27 4.71 7.08 -13.94
N ALA A 28 3.82 7.84 -14.57
CA ALA A 28 2.38 7.70 -14.36
C ALA A 28 1.93 6.25 -14.63
N GLY A 29 0.93 5.76 -13.88
CA GLY A 29 0.41 4.39 -14.03
C GLY A 29 1.28 3.26 -13.44
N SER A 30 2.49 3.56 -12.94
CA SER A 30 3.41 2.57 -12.34
C SER A 30 3.00 2.03 -10.96
N GLY A 31 1.85 2.43 -10.42
CA GLY A 31 1.35 1.94 -9.13
C GLY A 31 1.90 2.65 -7.88
N LYS A 32 2.43 3.87 -7.99
CA LYS A 32 2.91 4.66 -6.81
C LYS A 32 1.87 4.75 -5.68
N THR A 33 0.61 5.06 -6.02
CA THR A 33 -0.48 5.11 -5.02
C THR A 33 -0.73 3.74 -4.39
N ARG A 34 -0.64 2.66 -5.16
CA ARG A 34 -0.74 1.30 -4.62
C ARG A 34 0.37 1.01 -3.62
N VAL A 35 1.62 1.37 -3.93
CA VAL A 35 2.77 1.23 -3.02
C VAL A 35 2.54 1.99 -1.71
N LEU A 36 2.02 3.22 -1.77
CA LEU A 36 1.69 3.99 -0.57
C LEU A 36 0.60 3.31 0.27
N VAL A 37 -0.47 2.82 -0.36
CA VAL A 37 -1.53 2.10 0.36
C VAL A 37 -0.98 0.80 0.96
N ASP A 38 -0.21 0.01 0.22
CA ASP A 38 0.47 -1.22 0.69
C ASP A 38 1.35 -0.91 1.92
N ARG A 39 2.10 0.20 1.89
CA ARG A 39 2.94 0.65 3.00
C ARG A 39 2.13 0.98 4.26
N VAL A 40 1.06 1.77 4.12
CA VAL A 40 0.18 2.11 5.25
C VAL A 40 -0.47 0.86 5.83
N THR A 41 -0.95 -0.04 4.97
CA THR A 41 -1.51 -1.31 5.41
C THR A 41 -0.51 -2.15 6.20
N ARG A 42 0.74 -2.24 5.76
CA ARG A 42 1.80 -2.96 6.50
C ARG A 42 2.13 -2.33 7.85
N LEU A 43 2.13 -1.00 7.95
CA LEU A 43 2.28 -0.31 9.24
C LEU A 43 1.15 -0.71 10.21
N LEU A 44 -0.09 -0.67 9.74
CA LEU A 44 -1.26 -1.05 10.55
C LEU A 44 -1.22 -2.51 10.99
N LEU A 45 -0.90 -3.43 10.08
CA LEU A 45 -0.73 -4.85 10.39
C LEU A 45 0.44 -5.11 11.35
N GLY A 46 1.47 -4.26 11.30
CA GLY A 46 2.58 -4.25 12.25
C GLY A 46 2.24 -3.67 13.62
N GLY A 47 0.98 -3.29 13.87
CA GLY A 47 0.51 -2.76 15.15
C GLY A 47 0.78 -1.26 15.36
N VAL A 48 1.20 -0.53 14.31
CA VAL A 48 1.38 0.93 14.41
C VAL A 48 0.02 1.59 14.62
N ALA A 49 -0.07 2.44 15.64
CA ALA A 49 -1.28 3.18 15.97
C ALA A 49 -1.69 4.10 14.79
N PRO A 50 -2.93 4.02 14.26
CA PRO A 50 -3.32 4.73 13.05
C PRO A 50 -3.12 6.26 13.13
N ASP A 51 -3.34 6.86 14.31
CA ASP A 51 -3.19 8.29 14.57
C ASP A 51 -1.74 8.80 14.48
N THR A 52 -0.77 7.88 14.49
CA THR A 52 0.66 8.19 14.30
C THR A 52 1.09 8.17 12.83
N ILE A 53 0.21 7.76 11.90
CA ILE A 53 0.50 7.66 10.47
C ILE A 53 -0.05 8.89 9.75
N LEU A 54 0.85 9.74 9.24
CA LEU A 54 0.49 10.91 8.45
C LEU A 54 0.73 10.68 6.95
N CYS A 55 -0.33 10.79 6.14
CA CYS A 55 -0.26 10.75 4.68
C CYS A 55 -0.63 12.12 4.10
N LEU A 56 0.27 12.71 3.32
CA LEU A 56 0.10 14.05 2.74
C LEU A 56 0.12 14.01 1.21
N THR A 57 -0.69 14.85 0.59
CA THR A 57 -0.73 15.04 -0.87
C THR A 57 -1.26 16.43 -1.21
N TYR A 58 -1.07 16.88 -2.45
CA TYR A 58 -1.35 18.24 -2.87
C TYR A 58 -2.85 18.59 -2.89
N THR A 59 -3.72 17.63 -3.20
CA THR A 59 -5.15 17.89 -3.39
C THR A 59 -6.01 17.09 -2.42
N LYS A 60 -7.13 17.68 -2.00
CA LYS A 60 -8.15 16.98 -1.21
C LYS A 60 -8.67 15.74 -1.91
N ALA A 61 -8.86 15.80 -3.24
CA ALA A 61 -9.32 14.68 -4.04
C ALA A 61 -8.35 13.49 -3.99
N ALA A 62 -7.03 13.74 -4.09
CA ALA A 62 -6.03 12.69 -3.99
C ALA A 62 -5.97 12.09 -2.57
N ALA A 63 -6.12 12.92 -1.54
CA ALA A 63 -6.17 12.45 -0.15
C ALA A 63 -7.37 11.51 0.08
N SER A 64 -8.56 11.93 -0.36
CA SER A 64 -9.78 11.12 -0.27
C SER A 64 -9.68 9.83 -1.09
N GLU A 65 -9.09 9.87 -2.28
CA GLU A 65 -8.89 8.70 -3.12
C GLU A 65 -7.98 7.65 -2.46
N MET A 66 -6.86 8.09 -1.88
CA MET A 66 -5.95 7.22 -1.12
C MET A 66 -6.66 6.61 0.09
N GLN A 67 -7.37 7.41 0.88
CA GLN A 67 -8.14 6.94 2.05
C GLN A 67 -9.19 5.90 1.63
N ASN A 68 -9.95 6.17 0.57
CA ASN A 68 -10.98 5.26 0.07
C ASN A 68 -10.38 3.92 -0.39
N ARG A 69 -9.19 3.94 -1.02
CA ARG A 69 -8.49 2.70 -1.40
C ARG A 69 -8.06 1.89 -0.19
N LEU A 70 -7.52 2.54 0.84
CA LEU A 70 -7.11 1.89 2.07
C LEU A 70 -8.32 1.25 2.77
N PHE A 71 -9.40 2.01 2.98
CA PHE A 71 -10.60 1.49 3.63
C PHE A 71 -11.27 0.39 2.85
N ARG A 72 -11.32 0.48 1.52
CA ARG A 72 -11.85 -0.60 0.69
C ARG A 72 -11.08 -1.90 0.91
N ARG A 73 -9.75 -1.85 0.86
CA ARG A 73 -8.92 -3.04 1.08
C ARG A 73 -9.11 -3.62 2.48
N LEU A 74 -9.06 -2.79 3.51
CA LEU A 74 -9.23 -3.25 4.89
C LEU A 74 -10.64 -3.83 5.12
N GLY A 75 -11.66 -3.22 4.49
CA GLY A 75 -13.04 -3.72 4.51
C GLY A 75 -13.19 -5.06 3.80
N GLU A 76 -12.54 -5.24 2.64
CA GLU A 76 -12.49 -6.53 1.94
C GLU A 76 -11.87 -7.60 2.84
N TRP A 77 -10.71 -7.33 3.44
CA TRP A 77 -10.00 -8.27 4.30
C TRP A 77 -10.78 -8.64 5.56
N ALA A 78 -11.49 -7.70 6.17
CA ALA A 78 -12.30 -7.95 7.36
C ALA A 78 -13.45 -8.94 7.09
N MET A 79 -13.83 -9.13 5.83
CA MET A 79 -14.91 -10.04 5.41
C MET A 79 -14.41 -11.38 4.87
N LEU A 80 -13.09 -11.56 4.69
CA LEU A 80 -12.53 -12.80 4.16
C LEU A 80 -12.47 -13.91 5.21
N ALA A 81 -12.67 -15.15 4.78
CA ALA A 81 -12.35 -16.31 5.61
C ALA A 81 -10.83 -16.38 5.86
N GLU A 82 -10.41 -16.98 6.98
CA GLU A 82 -8.99 -17.01 7.39
C GLU A 82 -8.03 -17.53 6.30
N GLY A 83 -8.43 -18.59 5.59
CA GLY A 83 -7.64 -19.16 4.50
C GLY A 83 -7.45 -18.21 3.31
N GLU A 84 -8.49 -17.45 2.98
CA GLU A 84 -8.46 -16.47 1.88
C GLU A 84 -7.69 -15.21 2.31
N LEU A 85 -7.88 -14.78 3.56
CA LEU A 85 -7.16 -13.64 4.13
C LEU A 85 -5.65 -13.87 4.13
N ARG A 86 -5.19 -15.06 4.53
CA ARG A 86 -3.76 -15.41 4.49
C ARG A 86 -3.15 -15.33 3.09
N GLY A 87 -3.93 -15.58 2.04
CA GLY A 87 -3.47 -15.44 0.65
C GLY A 87 -3.49 -13.99 0.15
N ALA A 88 -4.26 -13.11 0.80
CA ALA A 88 -4.43 -11.72 0.41
C ALA A 88 -3.47 -10.75 1.12
N LEU A 89 -2.90 -11.15 2.27
CA LEU A 89 -1.88 -10.44 3.04
C LEU A 89 -0.50 -10.50 2.37
#